data_AF-A0A521EGC3-F1
#
_entry.id   AF-A0A521EGC3-F1
#
_cell.length_a   1.000
_cell.length_b   1.000
_cell.length_c   1.000
_cell.angle_alpha   90.00
_cell.angle_beta   90.00
_cell.angle_gamma   90.00
#
_symmetry.space_group_name_H-M   'P 1'
#
loop_
_entity.id
_entity.type
_entity.pdbx_description
1 polymer ?
#
loop_
_entity_poly.entity_id
_entity_poly.type
_entity_poly.pdbx_seq_one_letter_code
_entity_poly.pdbx_strand_id
1 'polypeptide(L)' 'MSNEILQQRIAEAWALIRKGDDFDIGRRFLIQNAAV' A
#
# COMPACT_ATOMS: atom_id res chain seq x y z
N MET A 1 -6.38 -9.01 10.52
CA MET A 1 -6.25 -9.22 9.06
C MET A 1 -5.33 -10.41 8.86
N SER A 2 -5.67 -11.37 8.00
CA SER A 2 -4.76 -12.48 7.68
C SER A 2 -3.55 -11.93 6.92
N ASN A 3 -2.39 -12.56 7.10
CA ASN A 3 -1.14 -12.12 6.47
C ASN A 3 -1.26 -12.03 4.93
N GLU A 4 -2.00 -12.96 4.33
CA GLU A 4 -2.28 -12.96 2.88
C GLU A 4 -3.03 -11.70 2.42
N ILE A 5 -4.02 -11.26 3.19
CA ILE A 5 -4.79 -10.05 2.85
C ILE A 5 -3.92 -8.81 3.02
N LEU A 6 -3.05 -8.77 4.04
CA LEU A 6 -2.10 -7.67 4.24
C LEU A 6 -1.14 -7.55 3.04
N GLN A 7 -0.56 -8.67 2.60
CA GLN A 7 0.32 -8.71 1.42
C GLN A 7 -0.39 -8.26 0.14
N GLN A 8 -1.65 -8.68 -0.05
CA GLN A 8 -2.46 -8.21 -1.18
C GLN A 8 -2.65 -6.69 -1.14
N ARG A 9 -2.95 -6.10 0.02
CA ARG A 9 -3.11 -4.64 0.14
C ARG A 9 -1.81 -3.87 -0.05
N ILE A 10 -0.68 -4.42 0.39
CA ILE A 10 0.64 -3.85 0.10
C ILE A 10 0.88 -3.80 -1.42
N ALA A 11 0.56 -4.88 -2.15
CA ALA A 11 0.67 -4.91 -3.60
C ALA A 11 -0.26 -3.90 -4.30
N GLU A 12 -1.50 -3.77 -3.81
CA GLU A 12 -2.45 -2.76 -4.29
C GLU A 12 -1.96 -1.33 -4.05
N ALA A 13 -1.38 -1.05 -2.87
CA ALA A 13 -0.82 0.26 -2.55
C ALA A 13 0.36 0.62 -3.47
N TRP A 14 1.25 -0.32 -3.77
CA TRP A 14 2.31 -0.13 -4.77
C TRP A 14 1.77 0.08 -6.19
N ALA A 15 0.67 -0.58 -6.55
CA ALA A 15 0.00 -0.35 -7.83
C ALA A 15 -0.62 1.06 -7.91
N LEU A 16 -1.17 1.56 -6.79
CA LEU A 16 -1.71 2.91 -6.69
C LEU A 16 -0.61 3.96 -6.88
N ILE A 17 0.53 3.81 -6.20
CA ILE A 17 1.70 4.69 -6.36
C ILE A 17 2.16 4.76 -7.82
N ARG A 18 2.25 3.61 -8.50
CA ARG A 18 2.66 3.56 -9.92
C ARG A 18 1.67 4.23 -10.87
N LYS A 19 0.39 4.34 -10.49
CA LYS A 19 -0.65 4.99 -11.29
C LYS A 19 -0.73 6.50 -11.08
N GLY A 20 -0.06 7.04 -10.06
CA GLY A 20 -0.21 8.43 -9.63
C GLY A 20 -1.07 8.49 -8.37
N ASP A 21 -0.44 8.32 -7.22
CA ASP A 21 -1.10 8.41 -5.92
C ASP A 21 -1.24 9.88 -5.50
N ASP A 22 -2.27 10.54 -6.03
CA ASP A 22 -2.51 11.98 -5.87
C ASP A 22 -2.76 12.41 -4.41
N PHE A 23 -3.23 11.48 -3.57
CA PHE A 23 -3.60 11.75 -2.17
C PHE A 23 -2.67 11.07 -1.16
N ASP A 24 -1.53 10.53 -1.61
CA ASP A 24 -0.58 9.78 -0.79
C ASP A 24 -1.20 8.58 -0.04
N ILE A 25 -2.33 8.04 -0.49
CA ILE A 25 -3.06 6.99 0.23
C ILE A 25 -2.24 5.70 0.23
N GLY A 26 -1.68 5.34 -0.92
CA GLY A 26 -0.82 4.16 -1.07
C GLY A 26 0.46 4.33 -0.27
N ARG A 27 1.07 5.52 -0.33
CA ARG A 27 2.28 5.86 0.44
C ARG A 27 2.05 5.77 1.96
N ARG A 28 0.96 6.35 2.48
CA ARG A 28 0.62 6.31 3.91
C ARG A 28 0.33 4.90 4.39
N PHE A 29 -0.38 4.11 3.58
CA PHE A 29 -0.65 2.71 3.90
C PHE A 29 0.65 1.91 4.03
N LEU A 30 1.59 2.08 3.11
CA LEU A 30 2.88 1.39 3.12
C LEU A 30 3.76 1.81 4.31
N ILE A 31 3.78 3.09 4.69
CA ILE A 31 4.52 3.54 5.88
C ILE A 31 4.00 2.83 7.14
N GLN A 32 2.68 2.68 7.27
CA GLN A 32 2.07 2.06 8.44
C GLN A 32 2.23 0.53 8.49
N ASN A 33 2.28 -0.13 7.33
CA ASN A 33 2.14 -1.59 7.23
C ASN A 33 3.34 -2.33 6.63
N ALA A 34 4.21 -1.64 5.89
CA ALA A 34 5.36 -2.21 5.18
C ALA A 34 6.71 -1.58 5.57
N ALA A 35 6.72 -0.59 6.48
CA ALA A 35 7.92 0.10 6.97
C ALA A 35 8.84 0.59 5.85
N VAL A 36 8.26 1.23 4.83
CA VAL A 36 8.98 1.98 3.78
C VAL A 36 9.49 3.30 4.32
#